data_AF-A0AAI9TKG9-F1
#
_entry.id   AF-A0AAI9TKG9-F1
#
_cell.length_a   1.000
_cell.length_b   1.000
_cell.length_c   1.000
_cell.angle_alpha   90.00
_cell.angle_beta   90.00
_cell.angle_gamma   90.00
#
_symmetry.space_group_name_H-M   'P 1'
#
loop_
_entity.id
_entity.type
_entity.pdbx_description
1 polymer ?
#
loop_
_entity_poly.entity_id
_entity_poly.type
_entity_poly.pdbx_seq_one_letter_code
_entity_poly.pdbx_strand_id
1 'polypeptide(L)'
;MSLFNGGFYTHPDFLPDNTSGVVTITGEQPPTLRWVFLDSSTHQMRWGGRPDSEGHICGPFDWTKDEQWITLEGWEGWLAVRLPEDGTRDQAEADLEIGDGSEIWRLYFDQNDDGADLPPGSEGVEIRLKRATSES
;
A
#
# COMPACT_ATOMS: atom_id res chain seq x y z
N MET A 1 13.82 2.96 -9.34
CA MET A 1 12.94 2.36 -8.31
C MET A 1 12.59 0.95 -8.76
N SER A 2 12.74 -0.05 -7.90
CA SER A 2 12.18 -1.38 -8.14
C SER A 2 10.69 -1.35 -7.83
N LEU A 3 9.86 -2.02 -8.64
CA LEU A 3 8.45 -2.19 -8.34
C LEU A 3 8.27 -2.92 -7.00
N PHE A 4 7.11 -2.71 -6.35
CA PHE A 4 6.72 -3.53 -5.22
C PHE A 4 6.74 -5.02 -5.62
N ASN A 5 7.44 -5.84 -4.83
CA ASN A 5 7.50 -7.29 -5.01
C ASN A 5 6.85 -7.96 -3.80
N GLY A 6 5.74 -8.64 -4.06
CA GLY A 6 4.94 -9.31 -3.05
C GLY A 6 4.04 -10.37 -3.68
N GLY A 7 3.34 -11.12 -2.84
CA GLY A 7 2.50 -12.22 -3.29
C GLY A 7 1.37 -12.54 -2.32
N PHE A 8 0.40 -13.27 -2.83
CA PHE A 8 -0.69 -13.82 -2.03
C PHE A 8 -0.17 -14.92 -1.11
N TYR A 9 -0.67 -14.98 0.12
CA TYR A 9 -0.25 -15.94 1.12
C TYR A 9 -1.39 -16.26 2.09
N THR A 10 -1.35 -17.45 2.68
CA THR A 10 -2.36 -17.88 3.67
C THR A 10 -2.17 -17.11 4.97
N HIS A 11 -3.15 -16.28 5.33
CA HIS A 11 -3.11 -15.51 6.57
C HIS A 11 -3.54 -16.38 7.77
N PRO A 12 -2.82 -16.37 8.90
CA PRO A 12 -3.14 -17.19 10.08
C PRO A 12 -4.53 -16.94 10.67
N ASP A 13 -5.05 -15.72 10.52
CA ASP A 13 -6.35 -15.32 11.06
C ASP A 13 -7.51 -15.55 10.08
N PHE A 14 -7.22 -16.02 8.85
CA PHE A 14 -8.25 -16.42 7.89
C PHE A 14 -8.54 -17.93 8.02
N LEU A 15 -9.65 -18.37 7.43
CA LEU A 15 -9.95 -19.81 7.34
C LEU A 15 -8.79 -20.54 6.64
N PRO A 16 -8.52 -21.81 7.01
CA PRO A 16 -7.52 -22.63 6.32
C PRO A 16 -7.73 -22.59 4.80
N ASP A 17 -6.62 -22.55 4.06
CA ASP A 17 -6.58 -22.44 2.58
C ASP A 17 -7.06 -21.11 1.99
N ASN A 18 -7.35 -20.09 2.81
CA ASN A 18 -7.63 -18.74 2.32
C ASN A 18 -6.32 -17.98 2.05
N THR A 19 -5.98 -17.82 0.76
CA THR A 19 -4.78 -17.10 0.29
C THR A 19 -4.99 -15.61 0.08
N SER A 20 -6.06 -15.01 0.62
CA SER A 20 -6.37 -13.58 0.44
C SER A 20 -5.52 -12.64 1.31
N GLY A 21 -4.45 -13.12 1.97
CA GLY A 21 -3.44 -12.25 2.58
C GLY A 21 -2.38 -11.85 1.56
N VAL A 22 -1.75 -10.69 1.74
CA VAL A 22 -0.63 -10.26 0.90
C VAL A 22 0.63 -10.09 1.75
N VAL A 23 1.76 -10.57 1.23
CA VAL A 23 3.06 -10.45 1.87
C VAL A 23 4.07 -9.80 0.94
N THR A 24 5.12 -9.23 1.53
CA THR A 24 6.32 -8.77 0.83
C THR A 24 7.57 -9.33 1.53
N ILE A 25 8.69 -9.38 0.82
CA ILE A 25 9.99 -9.77 1.38
C ILE A 25 10.88 -8.53 1.39
N THR A 26 11.37 -8.13 2.57
CA THR A 26 12.29 -6.99 2.68
C THR A 26 13.74 -7.43 2.52
N GLY A 27 14.60 -6.48 2.13
CA GLY A 27 16.04 -6.69 1.91
C GLY A 27 16.90 -6.78 3.17
N GLU A 28 16.31 -6.97 4.35
CA GLU A 28 17.05 -7.23 5.58
C GLU A 28 17.86 -8.53 5.49
N GLN A 29 18.77 -8.73 6.45
CA GLN A 29 19.60 -9.93 6.55
C GLN A 29 19.34 -10.62 7.90
N PRO A 30 18.59 -11.74 7.94
CA PRO A 30 18.03 -12.48 6.80
C PRO A 30 16.80 -11.80 6.16
N PRO A 31 16.51 -12.07 4.87
CA PRO A 31 15.30 -11.60 4.23
C PRO A 31 14.08 -12.04 5.02
N THR A 32 13.21 -11.07 5.33
CA THR A 32 12.10 -11.30 6.26
C THR A 32 10.77 -11.05 5.56
N LEU A 33 9.90 -12.05 5.63
CA LEU A 33 8.52 -11.99 5.15
C LEU A 33 7.69 -11.08 6.05
N ARG A 34 6.95 -10.17 5.45
CA ARG A 34 6.10 -9.20 6.13
C ARG A 34 4.72 -9.17 5.54
N TRP A 35 3.73 -8.99 6.41
CA TRP A 35 2.34 -8.78 6.02
C TRP A 35 2.17 -7.38 5.46
N VAL A 36 1.41 -7.28 4.38
CA VAL A 36 0.87 -6.02 3.86
C VAL A 36 -0.54 -5.88 4.39
N PHE A 37 -0.85 -4.72 4.97
CA PHE A 37 -2.13 -4.46 5.62
C PHE A 37 -2.51 -3.00 5.46
N LEU A 38 -3.82 -2.74 5.53
CA LEU A 38 -4.38 -1.40 5.61
C LEU A 38 -4.43 -0.99 7.08
N ASP A 39 -3.72 0.09 7.41
CA ASP A 39 -3.76 0.69 8.74
C ASP A 39 -5.13 1.32 8.97
N SER A 40 -5.92 0.69 9.83
CA SER A 40 -7.31 1.06 10.12
C SER A 40 -7.49 2.46 10.73
N SER A 41 -6.42 3.12 11.16
CA SER A 41 -6.48 4.46 11.73
C SER A 41 -6.15 5.54 10.72
N THR A 42 -5.34 5.21 9.71
CA THR A 42 -4.79 6.21 8.76
C THR A 42 -5.20 5.94 7.32
N HIS A 43 -5.82 4.79 7.03
CA HIS A 43 -6.16 4.33 5.69
C HIS A 43 -4.94 4.13 4.77
N GLN A 44 -3.72 4.14 5.33
CA GLN A 44 -2.48 3.91 4.59
C GLN A 44 -2.20 2.41 4.46
N MET A 45 -1.73 1.99 3.28
CA MET A 45 -1.13 0.67 3.10
C MET A 45 0.26 0.63 3.74
N ARG A 46 0.42 -0.30 4.68
CA ARG A 46 1.66 -0.51 5.44
C ARG A 46 2.11 -1.95 5.33
N TRP A 47 3.30 -2.20 5.85
CA TRP A 47 3.86 -3.55 5.94
C TRP A 47 4.61 -3.73 7.26
N GLY A 48 4.61 -4.96 7.77
CA GLY A 48 5.20 -5.24 9.08
C GLY A 48 5.16 -6.72 9.48
N GLY A 49 5.62 -7.00 10.70
CA GLY A 49 5.44 -8.30 11.32
C GLY A 49 3.98 -8.49 11.78
N ARG A 50 3.67 -9.68 12.28
CA ARG A 50 2.33 -9.98 12.84
C ARG A 50 1.88 -9.00 13.93
N PRO A 51 2.74 -8.54 14.87
CA PRO A 51 2.33 -7.56 15.87
C PRO A 51 1.97 -6.20 15.27
N ASP A 52 2.64 -5.80 14.17
CA ASP A 52 2.38 -4.52 13.51
C ASP A 52 1.04 -4.52 12.76
N SER A 53 0.57 -5.70 12.33
CA SER A 53 -0.70 -5.86 11.61
C SER A 53 -1.91 -6.13 12.52
N GLU A 54 -1.69 -6.30 13.83
CA GLU A 54 -2.75 -6.66 14.77
C GLU A 54 -3.76 -5.51 14.91
N GLY A 55 -5.05 -5.82 14.72
CA GLY A 55 -6.12 -4.81 14.74
C GLY A 55 -6.27 -4.02 13.43
N HIS A 56 -5.45 -4.31 12.42
CA HIS A 56 -5.52 -3.72 11.09
C HIS A 56 -6.07 -4.72 10.06
N ILE A 57 -6.30 -4.26 8.84
CA ILE A 57 -7.01 -5.02 7.82
C ILE A 57 -6.01 -5.68 6.89
N CYS A 58 -5.85 -7.00 7.04
CA CYS A 58 -4.94 -7.81 6.25
C CYS A 58 -5.58 -8.43 5.00
N GLY A 59 -6.83 -8.06 4.69
CA GLY A 59 -7.59 -8.61 3.57
C GLY A 59 -9.10 -8.71 3.87
N PRO A 60 -9.86 -9.41 3.00
CA PRO A 60 -9.35 -10.20 1.89
C PRO A 60 -8.86 -9.32 0.74
N PHE A 61 -7.60 -9.51 0.36
CA PHE A 61 -7.13 -9.11 -0.96
C PHE A 61 -7.60 -10.14 -1.98
N ASP A 62 -7.99 -9.65 -3.15
CA ASP A 62 -8.38 -10.49 -4.28
C ASP A 62 -8.13 -9.72 -5.58
N TRP A 63 -8.65 -10.21 -6.70
CA TRP A 63 -8.66 -9.51 -7.96
C TRP A 63 -10.07 -9.31 -8.51
N THR A 64 -10.19 -8.36 -9.44
CA THR A 64 -11.37 -8.23 -10.29
C THR A 64 -11.60 -9.50 -11.10
N LYS A 65 -12.84 -9.73 -11.56
CA LYS A 65 -13.23 -10.96 -12.30
C LYS A 65 -12.43 -11.21 -13.59
N ASP A 66 -11.86 -10.17 -14.17
CA ASP A 66 -10.97 -10.22 -15.34
C ASP A 66 -9.48 -10.40 -14.98
N GLU A 67 -9.18 -10.61 -13.69
CA GLU A 67 -7.87 -10.81 -13.08
C GLU A 67 -6.85 -9.69 -13.38
N GLN A 68 -7.35 -8.49 -13.71
CA GLN A 68 -6.49 -7.36 -14.09
C GLN A 68 -6.05 -6.50 -12.90
N TRP A 69 -6.94 -6.32 -11.91
CA TRP A 69 -6.77 -5.32 -10.87
C TRP A 69 -6.92 -5.93 -9.48
N ILE A 70 -6.15 -5.44 -8.52
CA ILE A 70 -6.23 -5.87 -7.13
C ILE A 70 -7.42 -5.18 -6.45
N THR A 71 -8.15 -5.93 -5.64
CA THR A 71 -9.22 -5.46 -4.77
C THR A 71 -8.87 -5.71 -3.31
N LEU A 72 -9.38 -4.88 -2.41
CA LEU A 72 -9.39 -5.14 -0.97
C LEU A 72 -10.85 -5.12 -0.50
N GLU A 73 -11.24 -6.12 0.29
CA GLU A 73 -12.62 -6.31 0.76
C GLU A 73 -13.65 -6.34 -0.39
N GLY A 74 -13.22 -6.78 -1.58
CA GLY A 74 -14.06 -6.98 -2.76
C GLY A 74 -14.26 -5.75 -3.66
N TRP A 75 -13.52 -4.66 -3.47
CA TRP A 75 -13.62 -3.47 -4.32
C TRP A 75 -12.30 -2.70 -4.49
N GLU A 76 -12.31 -1.65 -5.33
CA GLU A 76 -11.11 -0.94 -5.83
C GLU A 76 -11.01 0.52 -5.32
N GLY A 77 -10.96 0.73 -4.01
CA GLY A 77 -10.86 2.06 -3.37
C GLY A 77 -9.43 2.64 -3.27
N TRP A 78 -8.56 2.43 -4.27
CA TRP A 78 -7.13 2.78 -4.14
C TRP A 78 -6.84 4.26 -4.40
N LEU A 79 -6.02 4.85 -3.54
CA LEU A 79 -5.53 6.23 -3.68
C LEU A 79 -4.00 6.28 -3.68
N ALA A 80 -3.42 7.06 -4.58
CA ALA A 80 -2.07 7.58 -4.44
C ALA A 80 -2.14 8.92 -3.69
N VAL A 81 -1.44 9.02 -2.57
CA VAL A 81 -1.50 10.18 -1.68
C VAL A 81 -0.13 10.80 -1.47
N ARG A 82 -0.04 12.12 -1.69
CA ARG A 82 1.07 12.96 -1.26
C ARG A 82 0.64 13.82 -0.08
N LEU A 83 1.40 13.79 1.01
CA LEU A 83 1.08 14.54 2.21
C LEU A 83 1.65 15.97 2.13
N PRO A 84 1.08 16.94 2.87
CA PRO A 84 1.54 18.33 2.84
C PRO A 84 3.02 18.51 3.17
N GLU A 85 3.55 17.68 4.08
CA GLU A 85 4.97 17.70 4.46
C GLU A 85 5.89 17.28 3.32
N ASP A 86 5.45 16.41 2.40
CA ASP A 86 6.26 15.99 1.26
C ASP A 86 6.39 17.16 0.28
N GLY A 87 5.30 17.86 -0.03
CA GLY A 87 5.36 19.04 -0.90
C GLY A 87 6.23 20.17 -0.32
N THR A 88 6.20 20.34 1.01
CA THR A 88 7.07 21.30 1.71
C THR A 88 8.54 20.90 1.60
N ARG A 89 8.84 19.61 1.77
CA ARG A 89 10.19 19.08 1.61
C ARG A 89 10.68 19.24 0.17
N ASP A 90 9.85 18.86 -0.80
CA ASP A 90 10.20 18.89 -2.22
C ASP A 90 10.52 20.33 -2.67
N GLN A 91 9.75 21.33 -2.20
CA GLN A 91 10.04 22.74 -2.45
C GLN A 91 11.35 23.18 -1.79
N ALA A 92 11.61 22.79 -0.54
CA ALA A 92 12.85 23.14 0.15
C ALA A 92 14.08 22.51 -0.52
N GLU A 93 13.97 21.28 -1.01
CA GLU A 93 15.02 20.60 -1.76
C GLU A 93 15.27 21.25 -3.12
N ALA A 94 14.21 21.72 -3.79
CA ALA A 94 14.31 22.46 -5.05
C ALA A 94 14.98 23.83 -4.85
N ASP A 95 14.61 24.58 -3.81
CA ASP A 95 15.20 25.89 -3.49
C ASP A 95 16.69 25.81 -3.15
N LEU A 96 17.12 24.67 -2.59
CA LEU A 96 18.51 24.41 -2.23
C LEU A 96 19.31 23.69 -3.34
N GLU A 97 18.66 23.30 -4.43
CA GLU A 97 19.26 22.49 -5.52
C GLU A 97 19.89 21.18 -5.01
N ILE A 98 19.33 20.59 -3.97
CA ILE A 98 19.82 19.34 -3.35
C ILE A 98 18.94 18.11 -3.61
N GLY A 99 17.72 18.32 -4.12
CA GLY A 99 16.80 17.24 -4.45
C GLY A 99 17.18 16.55 -5.76
N ASP A 100 16.88 15.26 -5.86
CA ASP A 100 16.95 14.51 -7.12
C ASP A 100 15.64 14.63 -7.93
N GLY A 101 14.70 15.45 -7.47
CA GLY A 101 13.36 15.64 -8.04
C GLY A 101 12.41 14.49 -7.72
N SER A 102 12.74 13.60 -6.78
CA SER A 102 11.86 12.49 -6.40
C SER A 102 10.79 12.93 -5.40
N GLU A 103 9.53 12.78 -5.82
CA GLU A 103 8.37 12.98 -4.96
C GLU A 103 8.03 11.69 -4.19
N ILE A 104 7.48 11.82 -2.99
CA ILE A 104 6.95 10.68 -2.24
C ILE A 104 5.44 10.60 -2.41
N TRP A 105 4.99 9.44 -2.89
CA TRP A 105 3.59 9.04 -2.94
C TRP A 105 3.39 7.78 -2.11
N ARG A 106 2.32 7.76 -1.31
CA ARG A 106 1.91 6.64 -0.46
C ARG A 106 0.66 6.00 -1.04
N LEU A 107 0.54 4.69 -0.90
CA LEU A 107 -0.67 3.97 -1.26
C LEU A 107 -1.64 4.00 -0.07
N TYR A 108 -2.87 4.44 -0.33
CA TYR A 108 -3.98 4.49 0.61
C TYR A 108 -5.16 3.69 0.05
N PHE A 109 -6.12 3.37 0.92
CA PHE A 109 -7.37 2.75 0.53
C PHE A 109 -8.54 3.46 1.21
N ASP A 110 -9.38 4.11 0.42
CA ASP A 110 -10.62 4.71 0.88
C ASP A 110 -11.61 3.58 1.16
N GLN A 111 -11.87 3.24 2.41
CA GLN A 111 -12.80 2.16 2.76
C GLN A 111 -14.28 2.55 2.65
N ASN A 112 -14.56 3.85 2.65
CA ASN A 112 -15.88 4.38 2.89
C ASN A 112 -16.42 5.21 1.71
N ASP A 113 -15.63 5.37 0.65
CA ASP A 113 -15.91 6.21 -0.52
C ASP A 113 -16.13 7.68 -0.10
N ASP A 114 -15.36 8.13 0.90
CA ASP A 114 -15.44 9.47 1.50
C ASP A 114 -14.13 10.25 1.45
N GLY A 115 -13.14 9.73 0.71
CA GLY A 115 -11.82 10.32 0.58
C GLY A 115 -10.85 9.95 1.70
N ALA A 116 -11.06 8.82 2.38
CA ALA A 116 -10.10 8.18 3.29
C ALA A 116 -9.57 9.09 4.43
N ASP A 117 -10.41 10.02 4.92
CA ASP A 117 -10.07 10.97 5.99
C ASP A 117 -8.72 11.69 5.81
N LEU A 118 -8.34 12.01 4.56
CA LEU A 118 -7.00 12.53 4.28
C LEU A 118 -6.71 13.84 5.04
N PRO A 119 -5.48 14.02 5.56
CA PRO A 119 -5.09 15.26 6.22
C PRO A 119 -5.33 16.48 5.32
N PRO A 120 -5.81 17.62 5.86
CA PRO A 120 -6.02 18.83 5.07
C PRO A 120 -4.77 19.26 4.31
N GLY A 121 -4.94 19.52 3.02
CA GLY A 121 -3.84 19.89 2.11
C GLY A 121 -3.13 18.71 1.46
N SER A 122 -3.53 17.47 1.74
CA SER A 122 -3.03 16.30 1.01
C SER A 122 -3.52 16.31 -0.43
N GLU A 123 -2.70 15.76 -1.32
CA GLU A 123 -3.08 15.49 -2.71
C GLU A 123 -3.41 14.00 -2.85
N GLY A 124 -4.65 13.70 -3.20
CA GLY A 124 -5.12 12.33 -3.45
C GLY A 124 -5.49 12.15 -4.91
N VAL A 125 -5.05 11.04 -5.50
CA VAL A 125 -5.42 10.63 -6.87
C VAL A 125 -5.94 9.21 -6.83
N GLU A 126 -7.13 8.99 -7.39
CA GLU A 126 -7.67 7.64 -7.59
C GLU A 126 -6.81 6.85 -8.57
N ILE A 127 -6.43 5.64 -8.17
CA ILE A 127 -5.58 4.75 -8.96
C ILE A 127 -6.16 3.34 -9.00
N ARG A 128 -5.58 2.50 -9.86
CA ARG A 128 -5.87 1.06 -9.88
C ARG A 128 -4.56 0.30 -9.81
N LEU A 129 -4.54 -0.76 -9.01
CA LEU A 129 -3.35 -1.59 -8.84
C LEU A 129 -3.37 -2.75 -9.84
N LYS A 130 -2.52 -2.68 -10.85
CA LYS A 130 -2.38 -3.74 -11.85
C LYS A 130 -1.35 -4.76 -11.40
N ARG A 131 -1.68 -6.06 -11.50
CA ARG A 131 -0.66 -7.11 -11.40
C ARG A 131 0.12 -7.18 -12.71
N ALA A 132 1.44 -7.11 -12.62
CA ALA A 132 2.35 -7.44 -13.71
C ALA A 132 3.21 -8.63 -13.30
N THR A 133 3.41 -9.59 -14.20
CA THR A 133 4.46 -10.59 -14.02
C THR A 133 5.81 -9.89 -13.98
N SER A 134 6.59 -10.14 -12.93
CA SER A 134 7.97 -9.69 -12.89
C SER A 134 8.72 -10.38 -14.04
N GLU A 135 9.23 -9.61 -15.00
CA GLU A 135 10.23 -10.14 -15.93
C GLU A 135 11.46 -10.52 -15.09
N SER A 136 11.90 -11.77 -15.20
CA SER A 136 13.05 -12.30 -14.47
C SER A 136 14.35 -11.95 -15.17
#